data_AF-A0A5E4M2M9-F1
#
_entry.id   AF-A0A5E4M2M9-F1
#
_cell.length_a   1.000
_cell.length_b   1.000
_cell.length_c   1.000
_cell.angle_alpha   90.00
_cell.angle_beta   90.00
_cell.angle_gamma   90.00
#
_symmetry.space_group_name_H-M   'P 1'
#
loop_
_entity.id
_entity.type
_entity.pdbx_description
1 polymer ?
#
loop_
_entity_poly.entity_id
_entity_poly.type
_entity_poly.pdbx_seq_one_letter_code
_entity_poly.pdbx_strand_id
1 'polypeptide(L)'
;MDELKQFGKALMQYKSYKERQEHLIKSLDHLSYYFPEVYSQILREIKKREIESNDPNKITKWLNISTSKTYYVQLHEALMLVNNNNTMAKEQYTTSIKHMLCQTIEKNTNIEFVIKICDLIEKSSHLQTIYENLKHLIHQVKQLNGNKFNTRMDSQTENMTGHFDSLNIEGYQTFQQQPIPVWPTMIQPNNLKQHGLPHFNLECFGYENFEMKATANQYPNFSVTQTLPNLTIVNQEMDGAVMKWLHYLKLHKYQWFFNSLSYLEIEFIDEDNIEGFITKVNKNSITKGAQKKICVSTKALRDRQSKLNNLLMVLDLEVTPVELCELITYMRDILHYPIPNKNCVVGDQIQKDIVLIMDKILDHLMEKLSATRYLVSNSLLGSSINKYMECTFLIAGNQIFMKDQVEKILLFRQIIEYKVNHMPRNFM
;
A
#
# COMPACT_ATOMS: atom_id res chain seq x y z
N MET A 1 -16.81 -9.72 16.68
CA MET A 1 -16.02 -10.88 17.19
C MET A 1 -16.79 -12.19 17.01
N ASP A 2 -18.10 -12.19 17.23
CA ASP A 2 -18.93 -13.36 16.93
C ASP A 2 -19.06 -13.66 15.44
N GLU A 3 -18.99 -12.67 14.54
CA GLU A 3 -19.09 -12.93 13.09
C GLU A 3 -17.87 -13.67 12.53
N LEU A 4 -16.64 -13.32 12.95
CA LEU A 4 -15.41 -14.03 12.54
C LEU A 4 -15.40 -15.48 13.05
N LYS A 5 -15.92 -15.69 14.27
CA LYS A 5 -16.08 -17.02 14.85
C LYS A 5 -17.14 -17.83 14.11
N GLN A 6 -18.24 -17.20 13.69
CA GLN A 6 -19.26 -17.81 12.85
C GLN A 6 -18.75 -18.12 11.45
N PHE A 7 -17.98 -17.22 10.84
CA PHE A 7 -17.33 -17.44 9.55
C PHE A 7 -16.35 -18.62 9.61
N GLY A 8 -15.51 -18.68 10.65
CA GLY A 8 -14.62 -19.82 10.89
C GLY A 8 -15.41 -21.12 11.06
N LYS A 9 -16.51 -21.11 11.82
CA LYS A 9 -17.40 -22.28 11.95
C LYS A 9 -18.03 -22.69 10.63
N ALA A 10 -18.47 -21.74 9.82
CA ALA A 10 -19.06 -21.98 8.49
C ALA A 10 -18.02 -22.58 7.53
N LEU A 11 -16.78 -22.07 7.53
CA LEU A 11 -15.69 -22.68 6.78
C LEU A 11 -15.43 -24.13 7.25
N MET A 12 -15.52 -24.40 8.55
CA MET A 12 -15.30 -25.75 9.08
C MET A 12 -16.46 -26.73 8.82
N GLN A 13 -17.59 -26.29 8.25
CA GLN A 13 -18.68 -27.19 7.80
C GLN A 13 -18.36 -27.88 6.47
N TYR A 14 -17.43 -27.34 5.67
CA TYR A 14 -16.98 -27.96 4.43
C TYR A 14 -16.00 -29.11 4.71
N LYS A 15 -16.21 -30.25 4.05
CA LYS A 15 -15.50 -31.51 4.36
C LYS A 15 -14.08 -31.53 3.79
N SER A 16 -13.85 -30.93 2.62
CA SER A 16 -12.53 -30.93 1.99
C SER A 16 -11.77 -29.61 2.19
N TYR A 17 -10.44 -29.68 2.15
CA TYR A 17 -9.59 -28.48 2.13
C TYR A 17 -9.90 -27.60 0.91
N LYS A 18 -10.13 -28.22 -0.25
CA LYS A 18 -10.38 -27.52 -1.52
C LYS A 18 -11.67 -26.69 -1.45
N GLU A 19 -12.76 -27.25 -0.94
CA GLU A 19 -14.03 -26.51 -0.77
C GLU A 19 -13.88 -25.33 0.19
N ARG A 20 -13.15 -25.52 1.29
CA ARG A 20 -12.85 -24.45 2.25
C ARG A 20 -12.07 -23.32 1.61
N GLN A 21 -11.07 -23.66 0.80
CA GLN A 21 -10.24 -22.69 0.10
C GLN A 21 -11.03 -21.91 -0.94
N GLU A 22 -11.84 -22.58 -1.77
CA GLU A 22 -12.68 -21.91 -2.77
C GLU A 22 -13.69 -20.97 -2.12
N HIS A 23 -14.30 -21.38 -1.01
CA HIS A 23 -15.25 -20.53 -0.29
C HIS A 23 -14.58 -19.36 0.42
N LEU A 24 -13.36 -19.56 0.94
CA LEU A 24 -12.54 -18.49 1.49
C LEU A 24 -12.19 -17.47 0.40
N ILE A 25 -11.74 -17.93 -0.78
CA ILE A 25 -11.41 -17.06 -1.92
C ILE A 25 -12.62 -16.22 -2.31
N LYS A 26 -13.79 -16.85 -2.52
CA LYS A 26 -15.02 -16.10 -2.84
C LYS A 26 -15.40 -15.07 -1.78
N SER A 27 -15.17 -15.38 -0.50
CA SER A 27 -15.43 -14.46 0.61
C SER A 27 -14.43 -13.31 0.63
N LEU A 28 -13.17 -13.57 0.30
CA LEU A 28 -12.14 -12.56 0.15
C LEU A 28 -12.38 -11.68 -1.08
N ASP A 29 -12.83 -12.24 -2.20
CA ASP A 29 -13.24 -11.49 -3.40
C ASP A 29 -14.40 -10.55 -3.06
N HIS A 30 -15.42 -11.07 -2.36
CA HIS A 30 -16.53 -10.26 -1.85
C HIS A 30 -16.05 -9.17 -0.90
N LEU A 31 -15.16 -9.49 0.06
CA LEU A 31 -14.61 -8.51 0.98
C LEU A 31 -13.79 -7.45 0.22
N SER A 32 -12.99 -7.85 -0.76
CA SER A 32 -12.16 -6.95 -1.56
C SER A 32 -12.99 -6.02 -2.45
N TYR A 33 -14.16 -6.47 -2.91
CA TYR A 33 -15.03 -5.71 -3.80
C TYR A 33 -15.99 -4.78 -3.05
N TYR A 34 -16.64 -5.29 -2.01
CA TYR A 34 -17.68 -4.55 -1.27
C TYR A 34 -17.16 -3.85 -0.01
N PHE A 35 -16.05 -4.31 0.56
CA PHE A 35 -15.43 -3.73 1.77
C PHE A 35 -13.89 -3.63 1.60
N PRO A 36 -13.41 -2.96 0.52
CA PRO A 36 -12.01 -2.97 0.11
C PRO A 36 -11.04 -2.55 1.22
N GLU A 37 -11.53 -1.87 2.24
CA GLU A 37 -10.67 -1.20 3.19
C GLU A 37 -10.56 -1.95 4.51
N VAL A 38 -11.60 -2.71 4.86
CA VAL A 38 -11.47 -3.83 5.80
C VAL A 38 -10.54 -4.87 5.20
N TYR A 39 -10.68 -5.15 3.89
CA TYR A 39 -9.77 -6.07 3.18
C TYR A 39 -8.33 -5.56 3.19
N SER A 40 -8.08 -4.29 2.87
CA SER A 40 -6.72 -3.73 2.82
C SER A 40 -6.09 -3.62 4.20
N GLN A 41 -6.87 -3.28 5.24
CA GLN A 41 -6.39 -3.23 6.62
C GLN A 41 -6.02 -4.63 7.14
N ILE A 42 -6.85 -5.64 6.86
CA ILE A 42 -6.55 -7.04 7.18
C ILE A 42 -5.29 -7.49 6.43
N LEU A 43 -5.19 -7.20 5.13
CA LEU A 43 -4.02 -7.56 4.33
C LEU A 43 -2.73 -6.89 4.81
N ARG A 44 -2.78 -5.60 5.16
CA ARG A 44 -1.65 -4.84 5.70
C ARG A 44 -1.19 -5.40 7.04
N GLU A 45 -2.14 -5.69 7.92
CA GLU A 45 -1.85 -6.25 9.24
C GLU A 45 -1.28 -7.67 9.15
N ILE A 46 -1.81 -8.52 8.25
CA ILE A 46 -1.27 -9.86 7.98
C ILE A 46 0.17 -9.75 7.47
N LYS A 47 0.44 -8.91 6.46
CA LYS A 47 1.78 -8.71 5.90
C LYS A 47 2.76 -8.18 6.95
N LYS A 48 2.33 -7.24 7.78
CA LYS A 48 3.15 -6.70 8.87
C LYS A 48 3.53 -7.80 9.85
N ARG A 49 2.57 -8.61 10.29
CA ARG A 49 2.81 -9.73 11.21
C ARG A 49 3.68 -10.82 10.59
N GLU A 50 3.54 -11.08 9.29
CA GLU A 50 4.40 -11.99 8.55
C GLU A 50 5.86 -11.51 8.55
N ILE A 51 6.10 -10.23 8.26
CA ILE A 51 7.45 -9.62 8.31
C ILE A 51 8.03 -9.72 9.73
N GLU A 52 7.24 -9.37 10.75
CA GLU A 52 7.68 -9.42 12.15
C GLU A 52 7.97 -10.85 12.64
N SER A 53 7.22 -11.83 12.14
CA SER A 53 7.41 -13.27 12.45
C SER A 53 8.59 -13.91 11.72
N ASN A 54 9.26 -13.15 10.84
CA ASN A 54 10.38 -13.61 10.05
C ASN A 54 11.67 -12.80 10.28
N ASP A 55 11.63 -11.75 11.10
CA ASP A 55 12.78 -10.93 11.45
C ASP A 55 13.36 -11.35 12.82
N PRO A 56 14.54 -11.99 12.88
CA PRO A 56 15.13 -12.47 14.13
C PRO A 56 15.32 -11.40 15.22
N ASN A 57 15.58 -10.15 14.82
CA ASN A 57 15.79 -9.04 15.75
C ASN A 57 14.47 -8.62 16.40
N LYS A 58 13.39 -8.58 15.62
CA LYS A 58 12.04 -8.28 16.14
C LYS A 58 11.52 -9.41 17.00
N ILE A 59 11.72 -10.67 16.57
CA ILE A 59 11.36 -11.88 17.32
C ILE A 59 11.94 -11.82 18.73
N THR A 60 13.27 -11.63 18.82
CA THR A 60 13.97 -11.55 20.11
C THR A 60 13.43 -10.39 20.98
N LYS A 61 13.14 -9.24 20.37
CA LYS A 61 12.65 -8.05 21.06
C LYS A 61 11.27 -8.28 21.69
N TRP A 62 10.30 -8.83 20.96
CA TRP A 62 8.93 -8.97 21.51
C TRP A 62 8.81 -10.18 22.45
N LEU A 63 9.57 -11.26 22.23
CA LEU A 63 9.60 -12.40 23.16
C LEU A 63 10.09 -12.00 24.56
N ASN A 64 10.97 -10.99 24.66
CA ASN A 64 11.50 -10.49 25.92
C ASN A 64 10.56 -9.50 26.64
N ILE A 65 9.63 -8.86 25.92
CA ILE A 65 8.78 -7.78 26.45
C ILE A 65 7.37 -8.28 26.82
N SER A 66 6.94 -9.42 26.27
CA SER A 66 5.55 -9.86 26.33
C SER A 66 5.11 -10.41 27.69
N THR A 67 3.89 -10.04 28.12
CA THR A 67 3.25 -10.60 29.32
C THR A 67 2.79 -12.05 29.10
N SER A 68 2.70 -12.84 30.17
CA SER A 68 2.57 -14.31 30.09
C SER A 68 1.37 -14.81 29.28
N LYS A 69 0.19 -14.18 29.32
CA LYS A 69 -0.98 -14.62 28.53
C LYS A 69 -0.90 -14.22 27.05
N THR A 70 -0.37 -13.03 26.77
CA THR A 70 -0.25 -12.49 25.40
C THR A 70 0.86 -13.19 24.62
N TYR A 71 1.89 -13.63 25.34
CA TYR A 71 3.01 -14.40 24.81
C TYR A 71 2.58 -15.66 24.03
N TYR A 72 1.70 -16.51 24.60
CA TYR A 72 1.29 -17.76 23.95
C TYR A 72 0.49 -17.51 22.66
N VAL A 73 -0.37 -16.49 22.67
CA VAL A 73 -1.17 -16.12 21.49
C VAL A 73 -0.27 -15.59 20.37
N GLN A 74 0.64 -14.67 20.71
CA GLN A 74 1.59 -14.12 19.75
C GLN A 74 2.55 -15.19 19.20
N LEU A 75 3.02 -16.10 20.05
CA LEU A 75 3.87 -17.22 19.62
C LEU A 75 3.11 -18.17 18.69
N HIS A 76 1.87 -18.52 19.03
CA HIS A 76 1.03 -19.34 18.18
C HIS A 76 0.77 -18.67 16.82
N GLU A 77 0.43 -17.38 16.79
CA GLU A 77 0.25 -16.62 15.54
C GLU A 77 1.52 -16.58 14.70
N ALA A 78 2.66 -16.28 15.32
CA ALA A 78 3.93 -16.15 14.62
C ALA A 78 4.39 -17.48 13.98
N LEU A 79 4.14 -18.61 14.66
CA LEU A 79 4.41 -19.94 14.12
C LEU A 79 3.55 -20.30 12.90
N MET A 80 2.37 -19.70 12.75
CA MET A 80 1.56 -19.87 11.54
C MET A 80 2.09 -19.04 10.35
N LEU A 81 2.84 -17.98 10.60
CA LEU A 81 3.31 -17.01 9.60
C LEU A 81 4.81 -17.13 9.27
N VAL A 82 5.56 -17.98 9.98
CA VAL A 82 7.00 -18.15 9.72
C VAL A 82 7.25 -18.85 8.39
N ASN A 83 8.19 -18.31 7.62
CA ASN A 83 8.52 -18.81 6.29
C ASN A 83 9.29 -20.13 6.35
N ASN A 84 9.00 -21.03 5.40
CA ASN A 84 9.62 -22.35 5.34
C ASN A 84 11.15 -22.31 5.28
N ASN A 85 11.70 -21.37 4.54
CA ASN A 85 13.13 -21.29 4.26
C ASN A 85 13.89 -20.41 5.29
N ASN A 86 13.20 -19.83 6.26
CA ASN A 86 13.81 -18.92 7.23
C ASN A 86 14.37 -19.69 8.43
N THR A 87 15.57 -20.23 8.26
CA THR A 87 16.26 -21.03 9.28
C THR A 87 16.58 -20.22 10.54
N MET A 88 16.99 -18.96 10.38
CA MET A 88 17.34 -18.06 11.48
C MET A 88 16.13 -17.77 12.39
N ALA A 89 14.97 -17.47 11.82
CA ALA A 89 13.75 -17.28 12.61
C ALA A 89 13.33 -18.57 13.33
N LYS A 90 13.39 -19.72 12.64
CA LYS A 90 13.07 -21.04 13.23
C LYS A 90 13.99 -21.40 14.39
N GLU A 91 15.26 -21.02 14.34
CA GLU A 91 16.21 -21.23 15.44
C GLU A 91 15.85 -20.39 16.68
N GLN A 92 15.46 -19.14 16.47
CA GLN A 92 14.97 -18.26 17.56
C GLN A 92 13.70 -18.80 18.20
N TYR A 93 12.74 -19.27 17.39
CA TYR A 93 11.54 -19.93 17.90
C TYR A 93 11.86 -21.24 18.63
N THR A 94 12.78 -22.05 18.11
CA THR A 94 13.19 -23.31 18.76
C THR A 94 13.73 -23.05 20.17
N THR A 95 14.62 -22.05 20.32
CA THR A 95 15.18 -21.67 21.61
C THR A 95 14.10 -21.21 22.59
N SER A 96 13.16 -20.41 22.09
CA SER A 96 12.07 -19.83 22.90
C SER A 96 11.04 -20.87 23.32
N ILE A 97 10.63 -21.75 22.41
CA ILE A 97 9.71 -22.86 22.68
C ILE A 97 10.35 -23.85 23.65
N LYS A 98 11.65 -24.16 23.51
CA LYS A 98 12.35 -25.02 24.47
C LYS A 98 12.25 -24.47 25.88
N HIS A 99 12.54 -23.18 26.07
CA HIS A 99 12.43 -22.52 27.36
C HIS A 99 10.99 -22.54 27.91
N MET A 100 10.00 -22.23 27.07
CA MET A 100 8.58 -22.32 27.42
C MET A 100 8.16 -23.73 27.86
N LEU A 101 8.57 -24.77 27.14
CA LEU A 101 8.26 -26.17 27.46
C LEU A 101 8.89 -26.58 28.78
N CYS A 102 10.18 -26.29 29.00
CA CYS A 102 10.85 -26.58 30.27
C CYS A 102 10.16 -25.90 31.45
N GLN A 103 9.83 -24.61 31.34
CA GLN A 103 9.11 -23.89 32.39
C GLN A 103 7.72 -24.48 32.67
N THR A 104 7.03 -24.95 31.63
CA THR A 104 5.72 -25.61 31.76
C THR A 104 5.82 -26.94 32.48
N ILE A 105 6.86 -27.73 32.18
CA ILE A 105 7.13 -29.00 32.84
C ILE A 105 7.48 -28.79 34.32
N GLU A 106 8.34 -27.82 34.62
CA GLU A 106 8.79 -27.52 35.97
C GLU A 106 7.69 -26.92 36.86
N LYS A 107 6.92 -25.96 36.32
CA LYS A 107 5.94 -25.19 37.11
C LYS A 107 4.51 -25.71 36.98
N ASN A 108 4.24 -26.63 36.05
CA ASN A 108 2.93 -27.21 35.79
C ASN A 108 1.80 -26.18 35.50
N THR A 109 2.15 -25.06 34.85
CA THR A 109 1.23 -23.94 34.53
C THR A 109 1.04 -23.77 33.02
N ASN A 110 -0.07 -23.14 32.59
CA ASN A 110 -0.37 -22.81 31.19
C ASN A 110 -0.46 -23.98 30.19
N ILE A 111 -0.62 -25.21 30.69
CA ILE A 111 -0.61 -26.46 29.90
C ILE A 111 -1.57 -26.41 28.69
N GLU A 112 -2.78 -25.87 28.84
CA GLU A 112 -3.77 -25.81 27.76
C GLU A 112 -3.27 -24.98 26.55
N PHE A 113 -2.62 -23.84 26.81
CA PHE A 113 -2.08 -22.97 25.76
C PHE A 113 -0.86 -23.61 25.08
N VAL A 114 0.00 -24.24 25.88
CA VAL A 114 1.21 -24.91 25.40
C VAL A 114 0.86 -26.11 24.53
N ILE A 115 -0.19 -26.85 24.85
CA ILE A 115 -0.65 -27.99 24.04
C ILE A 115 -1.16 -27.54 22.67
N LYS A 116 -1.88 -26.41 22.59
CA LYS A 116 -2.30 -25.86 21.28
C LYS A 116 -1.10 -25.52 20.40
N ILE A 117 -0.04 -24.97 20.98
CA ILE A 117 1.22 -24.70 20.27
C ILE A 117 1.91 -26.01 19.86
N CYS A 118 1.96 -27.01 20.74
CA CYS A 118 2.52 -28.33 20.43
C CYS A 118 1.77 -29.02 19.28
N ASP A 119 0.44 -28.96 19.29
CA ASP A 119 -0.41 -29.54 18.24
C ASP A 119 -0.20 -28.83 16.88
N LEU A 120 0.01 -27.52 16.89
CA LEU A 120 0.35 -26.76 15.68
C LEU A 120 1.70 -27.20 15.11
N ILE A 121 2.72 -27.34 15.96
CA ILE A 121 4.08 -27.75 15.55
C ILE A 121 4.08 -29.17 14.98
N GLU A 122 3.34 -30.10 15.61
CA GLU A 122 3.29 -31.50 15.19
C GLU A 122 2.52 -31.70 13.87
N LYS A 123 1.45 -30.92 13.63
CA LYS A 123 0.60 -31.06 12.43
C LYS A 123 1.12 -30.30 11.21
N SER A 124 2.07 -29.39 11.41
CA SER A 124 2.57 -28.50 10.35
C SER A 124 3.87 -29.03 9.74
N SER A 125 3.82 -29.41 8.45
CA SER A 125 5.01 -29.81 7.69
C SER A 125 6.07 -28.70 7.62
N HIS A 126 5.65 -27.45 7.72
CA HIS A 126 6.49 -26.25 7.71
C HIS A 126 7.34 -26.09 8.98
N LEU A 127 6.95 -26.74 10.08
CA LEU A 127 7.61 -26.66 11.39
C LEU A 127 8.37 -27.95 11.76
N GLN A 128 8.55 -28.89 10.82
CA GLN A 128 9.17 -30.20 11.08
C GLN A 128 10.53 -30.10 11.78
N THR A 129 11.38 -29.14 11.39
CA THR A 129 12.69 -28.93 12.02
C THR A 129 12.57 -28.57 13.50
N ILE A 130 11.57 -27.75 13.87
CA ILE A 130 11.30 -27.38 15.26
C ILE A 130 10.76 -28.59 16.03
N TYR A 131 9.84 -29.35 15.41
CA TYR A 131 9.28 -30.56 15.99
C TYR A 131 10.37 -31.58 16.32
N GLU A 132 11.24 -31.93 15.37
CA GLU A 132 12.31 -32.91 15.60
C GLU A 132 13.26 -32.50 16.73
N ASN A 133 13.57 -31.22 16.83
CA ASN A 133 14.44 -30.69 17.88
C ASN A 133 13.80 -30.74 19.28
N LEU A 134 12.46 -30.70 19.38
CA LEU A 134 11.73 -30.54 20.64
C LEU A 134 10.79 -31.70 20.97
N LYS A 135 10.72 -32.75 20.15
CA LYS A 135 9.75 -33.86 20.26
C LYS A 135 9.66 -34.49 21.65
N HIS A 136 10.80 -34.65 22.33
CA HIS A 136 10.84 -35.24 23.67
C HIS A 136 10.14 -34.35 24.71
N LEU A 137 10.36 -33.03 24.65
CA LEU A 137 9.72 -32.06 25.55
C LEU A 137 8.23 -31.90 25.22
N ILE A 138 7.88 -31.90 23.93
CA ILE A 138 6.48 -31.85 23.47
C ILE A 138 5.71 -33.07 24.01
N HIS A 139 6.30 -34.27 23.93
CA HIS A 139 5.68 -35.49 24.46
C HIS A 139 5.49 -35.43 25.97
N GLN A 140 6.50 -34.96 26.72
CA GLN A 140 6.41 -34.79 28.18
C GLN A 140 5.29 -33.83 28.60
N VAL A 141 5.14 -32.67 27.93
CA VAL A 141 4.04 -31.73 28.24
C VAL A 141 2.67 -32.34 27.96
N LYS A 142 2.53 -33.14 26.89
CA LYS A 142 1.27 -33.84 26.59
C LYS A 142 0.92 -34.88 27.64
N GLN A 143 1.91 -35.59 28.20
CA GLN A 143 1.69 -36.54 29.31
C GLN A 143 1.20 -35.84 30.59
N LEU A 144 1.68 -34.62 30.88
CA LEU A 144 1.19 -33.82 32.04
C LEU A 144 -0.30 -33.49 31.95
N ASN A 145 -0.86 -33.39 30.75
CA ASN A 145 -2.29 -33.18 30.54
C ASN A 145 -3.12 -34.46 30.70
N GLY A 146 -2.57 -35.60 30.27
CA GLY A 146 -3.17 -36.92 30.51
C GLY A 146 -3.34 -37.22 32.00
N ASN A 147 -2.36 -36.83 32.83
CA ASN A 147 -2.43 -37.03 34.28
C ASN A 147 -3.47 -36.13 34.98
N LYS A 148 -3.76 -34.93 34.46
CA LYS A 148 -4.81 -34.03 35.01
C LYS A 148 -6.23 -34.54 34.80
N PHE A 149 -6.47 -35.34 33.75
CA PHE A 149 -7.79 -35.97 33.54
C PHE A 149 -8.01 -37.19 34.43
N ASN A 150 -6.96 -37.88 34.85
CA ASN A 150 -7.06 -38.99 35.81
C ASN A 150 -7.31 -38.51 37.24
N THR A 151 -6.90 -37.30 37.63
CA THR A 151 -7.17 -36.75 38.98
C THR A 151 -8.55 -36.12 39.13
N ARG A 152 -9.33 -35.98 38.05
CA ARG A 152 -10.67 -35.35 38.07
C ARG A 152 -11.82 -36.37 38.10
N MET A 153 -11.51 -37.67 38.10
CA MET A 153 -12.49 -38.77 38.14
C MET A 153 -12.83 -39.27 39.56
N ASP A 154 -12.20 -38.73 40.61
CA ASP A 154 -12.41 -39.20 42.00
C ASP A 154 -13.22 -38.23 42.89
N SER A 155 -13.95 -37.26 42.32
CA SER A 155 -14.91 -36.51 43.14
C SER A 155 -16.18 -36.16 42.37
N GLN A 156 -17.28 -36.69 42.90
CA GLN A 156 -18.70 -36.42 42.59
C GLN A 156 -19.35 -37.32 41.53
N THR A 157 -19.58 -38.56 41.93
CA THR A 157 -20.87 -39.25 41.76
C THR A 157 -21.99 -38.43 42.43
N GLU A 158 -22.96 -37.95 41.64
CA GLU A 158 -24.41 -38.22 41.82
C GLU A 158 -25.31 -37.29 40.96
N ASN A 159 -26.09 -37.95 40.10
CA ASN A 159 -27.49 -37.69 39.72
C ASN A 159 -27.89 -36.57 38.73
N MET A 160 -27.99 -37.03 37.47
CA MET A 160 -29.22 -37.15 36.66
C MET A 160 -29.92 -35.91 36.05
N THR A 161 -30.15 -36.09 34.74
CA THR A 161 -31.31 -35.71 33.89
C THR A 161 -31.42 -34.30 33.30
N GLY A 162 -31.48 -34.24 31.96
CA GLY A 162 -32.12 -33.15 31.22
C GLY A 162 -31.64 -32.89 29.79
N HIS A 163 -32.16 -33.65 28.82
CA HIS A 163 -32.24 -33.37 27.38
C HIS A 163 -30.98 -33.31 26.50
N PHE A 164 -30.68 -34.47 25.90
CA PHE A 164 -30.39 -34.57 24.48
C PHE A 164 -31.72 -34.73 23.74
N ASP A 165 -32.06 -33.82 22.84
CA ASP A 165 -33.05 -34.08 21.78
C ASP A 165 -32.34 -34.07 20.43
N SER A 166 -32.25 -35.25 19.85
CA SER A 166 -32.08 -35.45 18.41
C SER A 166 -33.48 -35.65 17.83
N LEU A 167 -33.90 -34.83 16.88
CA LEU A 167 -35.04 -35.15 16.02
C LEU A 167 -34.78 -34.76 14.57
N ASN A 168 -34.53 -35.81 13.79
CA ASN A 168 -35.10 -36.14 12.48
C ASN A 168 -34.99 -35.16 11.29
N ILE A 169 -34.31 -35.70 10.28
CA ILE A 169 -34.46 -35.42 8.85
C ILE A 169 -35.73 -36.12 8.38
N GLU A 170 -36.68 -35.39 7.79
CA GLU A 170 -37.44 -35.80 6.61
C GLU A 170 -38.28 -34.64 6.07
N GLY A 171 -38.12 -34.35 4.77
CA GLY A 171 -38.83 -33.28 4.09
C GLY A 171 -38.12 -32.84 2.82
N TYR A 172 -38.15 -33.68 1.78
CA TYR A 172 -37.86 -33.25 0.41
C TYR A 172 -38.90 -32.22 -0.02
N GLN A 173 -38.47 -30.97 -0.24
CA GLN A 173 -39.12 -30.07 -1.18
C GLN A 173 -38.05 -29.44 -2.07
N THR A 174 -38.09 -29.84 -3.34
CA THR A 174 -37.39 -29.26 -4.47
C THR A 174 -37.76 -27.78 -4.56
N PHE A 175 -36.84 -26.89 -4.18
CA PHE A 175 -36.92 -25.48 -4.56
C PHE A 175 -35.69 -25.08 -5.36
N GLN A 176 -35.99 -24.44 -6.48
CA GLN A 176 -35.10 -24.03 -7.54
C GLN A 176 -34.00 -23.09 -7.05
N GLN A 177 -32.91 -23.11 -7.81
CA GLN A 177 -31.77 -22.20 -7.74
C GLN A 177 -32.19 -20.75 -7.47
N GLN A 178 -31.85 -20.24 -6.29
CA GLN A 178 -31.59 -18.81 -6.09
C GLN A 178 -30.32 -18.64 -5.24
N PRO A 179 -29.41 -17.73 -5.63
CA PRO A 179 -28.23 -17.44 -4.83
C PRO A 179 -28.67 -16.72 -3.56
N ILE A 180 -28.50 -17.38 -2.42
CA ILE A 180 -28.64 -16.75 -1.10
C ILE A 180 -27.53 -15.68 -1.00
N PRO A 181 -27.85 -14.40 -0.73
CA PRO A 181 -26.84 -13.36 -0.60
C PRO A 181 -25.96 -13.70 0.60
N VAL A 182 -24.68 -13.95 0.32
CA VAL A 182 -23.65 -14.09 1.34
C VAL A 182 -23.39 -12.68 1.87
N TRP A 183 -24.03 -12.38 3.02
CA TRP A 183 -23.98 -11.18 3.89
C TRP A 183 -25.20 -10.25 3.83
N PRO A 184 -26.35 -10.61 4.46
CA PRO A 184 -27.53 -9.74 4.45
C PRO A 184 -27.57 -8.59 5.48
N THR A 185 -26.62 -8.42 6.42
CA THR A 185 -26.87 -7.46 7.53
C THR A 185 -25.67 -6.79 8.20
N MET A 186 -24.63 -6.45 7.44
CA MET A 186 -23.67 -5.44 7.92
C MET A 186 -23.74 -4.17 7.07
N ILE A 187 -24.31 -3.15 7.70
CA ILE A 187 -24.28 -1.71 7.36
C ILE A 187 -25.16 -1.32 6.16
N GLN A 188 -26.45 -1.12 6.43
CA GLN A 188 -27.28 -0.19 5.64
C GLN A 188 -27.26 1.19 6.33
N PRO A 189 -26.80 2.26 5.68
CA PRO A 189 -27.17 3.62 6.05
C PRO A 189 -28.56 3.90 5.46
N ASN A 190 -29.54 4.16 6.34
CA ASN A 190 -30.88 4.57 5.95
C ASN A 190 -30.86 5.82 5.08
N ASN A 191 -31.72 5.80 4.06
CA ASN A 191 -32.02 6.90 3.15
C ASN A 191 -32.39 8.20 3.89
N LEU A 192 -31.65 9.28 3.63
CA LEU A 192 -32.12 10.65 3.82
C LEU A 192 -31.78 11.45 2.56
N LYS A 193 -32.83 11.77 1.79
CA LYS A 193 -32.81 12.88 0.82
C LYS A 193 -32.73 14.18 1.62
N GLN A 194 -31.80 15.08 1.32
CA GLN A 194 -32.02 16.53 1.46
C GLN A 194 -30.92 17.36 0.77
N HIS A 195 -31.38 18.47 0.19
CA HIS A 195 -30.68 19.43 -0.65
C HIS A 195 -29.76 20.39 0.13
N GLY A 196 -28.65 20.84 -0.47
CA GLY A 196 -28.04 22.18 -0.23
C GLY A 196 -26.56 22.26 0.22
N LEU A 197 -25.62 22.37 -0.76
CA LEU A 197 -24.29 23.07 -0.80
C LEU A 197 -23.17 22.84 0.28
N PRO A 198 -21.88 23.05 -0.07
CA PRO A 198 -21.11 22.58 -1.22
C PRO A 198 -20.15 21.43 -0.80
N HIS A 199 -20.12 20.38 -1.61
CA HIS A 199 -19.45 19.11 -1.31
C HIS A 199 -17.93 19.15 -1.52
N PHE A 200 -17.17 18.36 -0.74
CA PHE A 200 -15.88 17.81 -1.18
C PHE A 200 -16.20 16.81 -2.29
N ASN A 201 -16.20 17.29 -3.53
CA ASN A 201 -16.37 16.43 -4.70
C ASN A 201 -14.97 16.02 -5.19
N LEU A 202 -14.70 14.72 -5.21
CA LEU A 202 -13.51 14.14 -5.81
C LEU A 202 -13.49 14.39 -7.33
N GLU A 203 -14.59 14.83 -7.93
CA GLU A 203 -14.72 15.25 -9.33
C GLU A 203 -14.47 16.75 -9.56
N CYS A 204 -14.08 17.54 -8.54
CA CYS A 204 -13.67 18.96 -8.70
C CYS A 204 -12.29 19.10 -9.39
N PHE A 205 -11.97 18.21 -10.31
CA PHE A 205 -10.93 18.45 -11.29
C PHE A 205 -11.52 19.41 -12.33
N GLY A 206 -10.89 20.56 -12.54
CA GLY A 206 -11.17 21.41 -13.70
C GLY A 206 -10.82 20.66 -14.98
N TYR A 207 -11.68 19.73 -15.37
CA TYR A 207 -11.65 18.99 -16.62
C TYR A 207 -12.25 19.87 -17.70
N GLU A 208 -11.39 20.50 -18.49
CA GLU A 208 -11.82 20.94 -19.83
C GLU A 208 -10.72 20.88 -20.89
N ASN A 209 -9.51 20.36 -20.63
CA ASN A 209 -8.44 20.39 -21.65
C ASN A 209 -7.49 19.18 -21.74
N PHE A 210 -7.80 18.02 -21.15
CA PHE A 210 -6.92 16.83 -21.26
C PHE A 210 -7.61 15.55 -21.73
N GLU A 211 -8.60 15.68 -22.62
CA GLU A 211 -8.88 14.62 -23.59
C GLU A 211 -8.14 14.94 -24.89
N MET A 212 -6.97 14.35 -25.08
CA MET A 212 -6.47 14.11 -26.44
C MET A 212 -5.98 12.67 -26.54
N LYS A 213 -6.74 11.91 -27.32
CA LYS A 213 -6.46 10.54 -27.74
C LYS A 213 -5.02 10.47 -28.24
N ALA A 214 -4.24 9.54 -27.69
CA ALA A 214 -2.98 9.13 -28.29
C ALA A 214 -3.29 8.50 -29.66
N THR A 215 -3.28 9.32 -30.71
CA THR A 215 -3.18 8.79 -32.08
C THR A 215 -1.78 8.21 -32.23
N ALA A 216 -1.73 6.89 -32.21
CA ALA A 216 -0.61 6.11 -32.67
C ALA A 216 -0.25 6.54 -34.10
N ASN A 217 0.78 7.36 -34.26
CA ASN A 217 1.37 7.62 -35.55
C ASN A 217 2.66 6.82 -35.69
N GLN A 218 2.49 5.72 -36.41
CA GLN A 218 3.42 5.06 -37.33
C GLN A 218 4.91 5.45 -37.23
N TYR A 219 5.69 4.48 -36.76
CA TYR A 219 7.14 4.39 -36.89
C TYR A 219 7.60 4.41 -38.34
N PRO A 220 8.73 5.08 -38.63
CA PRO A 220 9.73 4.55 -39.53
C PRO A 220 10.92 4.04 -38.70
N ASN A 221 11.30 2.78 -38.92
CA ASN A 221 12.55 2.20 -38.44
C ASN A 221 13.72 3.14 -38.77
N PHE A 222 14.51 3.53 -37.76
CA PHE A 222 15.83 4.10 -38.00
C PHE A 222 16.90 3.39 -37.20
N SER A 223 17.91 2.94 -37.94
CA SER A 223 19.08 2.21 -37.48
C SER A 223 19.96 3.07 -36.59
N VAL A 224 20.44 2.46 -35.51
CA VAL A 224 21.46 2.99 -34.61
C VAL A 224 22.75 3.20 -35.39
N THR A 225 23.07 4.46 -35.67
CA THR A 225 24.44 5.00 -35.81
C THR A 225 24.32 6.50 -36.10
N GLN A 226 24.20 7.33 -35.06
CA GLN A 226 24.42 8.77 -35.22
C GLN A 226 25.36 9.30 -34.14
N THR A 227 26.47 9.82 -34.65
CA THR A 227 27.47 10.65 -34.00
C THR A 227 26.84 11.81 -33.24
N LEU A 228 27.49 12.16 -32.14
CA LEU A 228 27.02 12.96 -31.00
C LEU A 228 26.61 14.45 -31.19
N PRO A 229 26.79 15.21 -32.31
CA PRO A 229 26.55 16.66 -32.21
C PRO A 229 25.10 17.15 -32.33
N ASN A 230 24.13 16.33 -32.76
CA ASN A 230 22.80 16.84 -33.17
C ASN A 230 21.62 16.08 -32.54
N LEU A 231 21.72 15.71 -31.26
CA LEU A 231 20.56 15.19 -30.54
C LEU A 231 19.55 16.33 -30.31
N THR A 232 18.29 16.08 -30.61
CA THR A 232 17.17 16.98 -30.29
C THR A 232 16.16 16.24 -29.43
N ILE A 233 15.23 16.96 -28.79
CA ILE A 233 14.14 16.32 -28.04
C ILE A 233 13.28 15.39 -28.89
N VAL A 234 13.21 15.59 -30.21
CA VAL A 234 12.51 14.68 -31.12
C VAL A 234 13.28 13.37 -31.24
N ASN A 235 14.60 13.46 -31.49
CA ASN A 235 15.48 12.28 -31.55
C ASN A 235 15.54 11.54 -30.20
N GLN A 236 15.31 12.25 -29.09
CA GLN A 236 15.29 11.69 -27.75
C GLN A 236 13.91 11.18 -27.33
N GLU A 237 12.88 11.25 -28.18
CA GLU A 237 11.50 10.84 -27.85
C GLU A 237 10.93 11.59 -26.63
N MET A 238 11.28 12.88 -26.52
CA MET A 238 10.89 13.77 -25.42
C MET A 238 9.93 14.88 -25.86
N ASP A 239 9.66 15.01 -27.16
CA ASP A 239 8.82 16.05 -27.76
C ASP A 239 7.40 16.08 -27.16
N GLY A 240 6.79 14.91 -26.90
CA GLY A 240 5.50 14.82 -26.23
C GLY A 240 5.50 15.33 -24.79
N ALA A 241 6.56 15.00 -24.02
CA ALA A 241 6.72 15.47 -22.64
C ALA A 241 6.98 16.97 -22.58
N VAL A 242 7.85 17.48 -23.47
CA VAL A 242 8.14 18.90 -23.60
C VAL A 242 6.90 19.69 -24.04
N MET A 243 6.09 19.16 -24.97
CA MET A 243 4.88 19.85 -25.41
C MET A 243 3.85 20.01 -24.28
N LYS A 244 3.65 18.96 -23.46
CA LYS A 244 2.79 19.03 -22.27
C LYS A 244 3.27 20.11 -21.29
N TRP A 245 4.57 20.15 -21.02
CA TRP A 245 5.19 21.17 -20.18
C TRP A 245 4.99 22.59 -20.74
N LEU A 246 5.18 22.78 -22.04
CA LEU A 246 4.97 24.09 -22.67
C LEU A 246 3.49 24.51 -22.66
N HIS A 247 2.54 23.58 -22.75
CA HIS A 247 1.12 23.87 -22.55
C HIS A 247 0.84 24.34 -21.12
N TYR A 248 1.36 23.63 -20.12
CA TYR A 248 1.27 24.02 -18.71
C TYR A 248 1.81 25.44 -18.47
N LEU A 249 2.96 25.75 -19.06
CA LEU A 249 3.56 27.08 -18.97
C LEU A 249 2.92 28.13 -19.90
N LYS A 250 1.94 27.77 -20.74
CA LYS A 250 1.38 28.65 -21.79
C LYS A 250 2.46 29.20 -22.74
N LEU A 251 3.47 28.39 -23.05
CA LEU A 251 4.60 28.66 -23.94
C LEU A 251 4.60 27.78 -25.21
N HIS A 252 3.56 26.95 -25.43
CA HIS A 252 3.47 26.01 -26.55
C HIS A 252 3.69 26.62 -27.94
N LYS A 253 3.40 27.91 -28.14
CA LYS A 253 3.71 28.62 -29.40
C LYS A 253 5.21 28.68 -29.74
N TYR A 254 6.07 28.46 -28.73
CA TYR A 254 7.52 28.40 -28.88
C TYR A 254 8.04 26.96 -28.97
N GLN A 255 7.18 25.96 -29.20
CA GLN A 255 7.61 24.55 -29.36
C GLN A 255 8.74 24.38 -30.39
N TRP A 256 8.71 25.17 -31.46
CA TRP A 256 9.76 25.16 -32.50
C TRP A 256 11.17 25.37 -31.91
N PHE A 257 11.29 26.19 -30.86
CA PHE A 257 12.55 26.51 -30.21
C PHE A 257 13.11 25.28 -29.50
N PHE A 258 12.26 24.60 -28.73
CA PHE A 258 12.65 23.41 -27.97
C PHE A 258 12.88 22.19 -28.85
N ASN A 259 12.10 22.02 -29.94
CA ASN A 259 12.25 20.89 -30.88
C ASN A 259 13.63 20.81 -31.54
N SER A 260 14.40 21.91 -31.54
CA SER A 260 15.73 21.98 -32.14
C SER A 260 16.87 21.87 -31.12
N LEU A 261 16.54 21.60 -29.85
CA LEU A 261 17.49 21.47 -28.75
C LEU A 261 17.40 20.06 -28.16
N SER A 262 18.47 19.56 -27.57
CA SER A 262 18.45 18.39 -26.70
C SER A 262 17.88 18.72 -25.32
N TYR A 263 17.48 17.70 -24.56
CA TYR A 263 17.06 17.86 -23.16
C TYR A 263 18.12 18.58 -22.31
N LEU A 264 19.40 18.21 -22.44
CA LEU A 264 20.49 18.81 -21.68
C LEU A 264 20.67 20.28 -22.05
N GLU A 265 20.63 20.63 -23.35
CA GLU A 265 20.70 22.03 -23.76
C GLU A 265 19.56 22.86 -23.16
N ILE A 266 18.33 22.33 -23.13
CA ILE A 266 17.18 22.99 -22.51
C ILE A 266 17.44 23.27 -21.02
N GLU A 267 18.02 22.31 -20.29
CA GLU A 267 18.34 22.44 -18.86
C GLU A 267 19.38 23.55 -18.57
N PHE A 268 20.28 23.81 -19.52
CA PHE A 268 21.32 24.84 -19.40
C PHE A 268 20.89 26.24 -19.86
N ILE A 269 19.68 26.43 -20.37
CA ILE A 269 19.21 27.77 -20.73
C ILE A 269 19.09 28.64 -19.48
N ASP A 270 19.64 29.85 -19.54
CA ASP A 270 19.56 30.89 -18.52
C ASP A 270 19.44 32.29 -19.16
N GLU A 271 19.36 33.33 -18.33
CA GLU A 271 19.21 34.71 -18.78
C GLU A 271 20.41 35.21 -19.63
N ASP A 272 21.60 34.66 -19.41
CA ASP A 272 22.84 35.11 -20.05
C ASP A 272 23.01 34.48 -21.44
N ASN A 273 22.48 33.27 -21.65
CA ASN A 273 22.73 32.48 -22.86
C ASN A 273 21.51 32.29 -23.78
N ILE A 274 20.29 32.62 -23.36
CA ILE A 274 19.05 32.35 -24.12
C ILE A 274 19.06 32.95 -25.54
N GLU A 275 19.62 34.15 -25.72
CA GLU A 275 19.70 34.79 -27.03
C GLU A 275 20.64 34.03 -27.99
N GLY A 276 21.69 33.41 -27.44
CA GLY A 276 22.58 32.53 -28.18
C GLY A 276 21.86 31.28 -28.69
N PHE A 277 21.03 30.66 -27.85
CA PHE A 277 20.19 29.53 -28.26
C PHE A 277 19.13 29.93 -29.30
N ILE A 278 18.49 31.10 -29.16
CA ILE A 278 17.53 31.60 -30.16
C ILE A 278 18.22 31.79 -31.52
N THR A 279 19.41 32.39 -31.51
CA THR A 279 20.22 32.60 -32.72
C THR A 279 20.62 31.27 -33.36
N LYS A 280 20.98 30.27 -32.55
CA LYS A 280 21.29 28.90 -33.02
C LYS A 280 20.11 28.26 -33.76
N VAL A 281 18.88 28.43 -33.27
CA VAL A 281 17.68 27.78 -33.84
C VAL A 281 17.10 28.55 -35.04
N ASN A 282 17.52 29.80 -35.25
CA ASN A 282 17.29 30.62 -36.47
C ASN A 282 15.84 30.64 -37.00
N LYS A 283 14.85 30.67 -36.09
CA LYS A 283 13.42 30.64 -36.45
C LYS A 283 12.61 31.56 -35.55
N ASN A 284 12.55 32.86 -35.90
CA ASN A 284 11.73 33.88 -35.22
C ASN A 284 12.25 34.32 -33.84
N SER A 285 11.75 35.47 -33.38
CA SER A 285 12.05 36.03 -32.07
C SER A 285 11.13 35.47 -30.97
N ILE A 286 11.68 35.34 -29.75
CA ILE A 286 10.91 35.06 -28.54
C ILE A 286 10.78 36.37 -27.76
N THR A 287 9.57 36.72 -27.32
CA THR A 287 9.35 37.96 -26.57
C THR A 287 10.14 37.96 -25.25
N LYS A 288 10.64 39.12 -24.80
CA LYS A 288 11.46 39.20 -23.57
C LYS A 288 10.75 38.65 -22.31
N GLY A 289 9.42 38.84 -22.22
CA GLY A 289 8.62 38.22 -21.15
C GLY A 289 8.59 36.69 -21.21
N ALA A 290 8.53 36.11 -22.42
CA ALA A 290 8.59 34.67 -22.60
C ALA A 290 10.02 34.13 -22.36
N GLN A 291 11.05 34.85 -22.81
CA GLN A 291 12.46 34.52 -22.52
C GLN A 291 12.67 34.38 -21.00
N LYS A 292 12.27 35.39 -20.21
CA LYS A 292 12.34 35.34 -18.75
C LYS A 292 11.62 34.12 -18.15
N LYS A 293 10.43 33.79 -18.68
CA LYS A 293 9.67 32.63 -18.21
C LYS A 293 10.36 31.31 -18.55
N ILE A 294 10.98 31.21 -19.73
CA ILE A 294 11.79 30.06 -20.14
C ILE A 294 12.95 29.89 -19.16
N CYS A 295 13.77 30.93 -18.95
CA CYS A 295 14.94 30.88 -18.04
C CYS A 295 14.55 30.43 -16.61
N VAL A 296 13.46 30.96 -16.06
CA VAL A 296 12.95 30.54 -14.74
C VAL A 296 12.56 29.06 -14.73
N SER A 297 11.89 28.60 -15.79
CA SER A 297 11.45 27.20 -15.88
C SER A 297 12.60 26.22 -16.15
N THR A 298 13.60 26.59 -16.95
CA THR A 298 14.78 25.75 -17.21
C THR A 298 15.70 25.69 -16.00
N LYS A 299 15.81 26.79 -15.23
CA LYS A 299 16.44 26.78 -13.90
C LYS A 299 15.75 25.78 -12.95
N ALA A 300 14.42 25.72 -12.94
CA ALA A 300 13.70 24.75 -12.12
C ALA A 300 13.91 23.29 -12.56
N LEU A 301 14.18 23.03 -13.86
CA LEU A 301 14.62 21.71 -14.33
C LEU A 301 16.00 21.36 -13.78
N ARG A 302 16.96 22.29 -13.91
CA ARG A 302 18.34 22.12 -13.48
C ARG A 302 18.49 21.90 -11.99
N ASP A 303 17.76 22.67 -11.20
CA ASP A 303 17.81 22.61 -9.73
C ASP A 303 17.01 21.42 -9.17
N ARG A 304 16.27 20.68 -10.01
CA ARG A 304 15.29 19.68 -9.59
C ARG A 304 15.90 18.61 -8.69
N GLN A 305 17.03 18.01 -9.08
CA GLN A 305 17.63 16.92 -8.32
C GLN A 305 18.04 17.37 -6.90
N SER A 306 18.67 18.55 -6.79
CA SER A 306 19.04 19.11 -5.49
C SER A 306 17.80 19.38 -4.63
N LYS A 307 16.73 19.91 -5.23
CA LYS A 307 15.48 20.13 -4.51
C LYS A 307 14.79 18.84 -4.09
N LEU A 308 14.77 17.79 -4.92
CA LEU A 308 14.22 16.48 -4.53
C LEU A 308 14.98 15.89 -3.33
N ASN A 309 16.31 16.00 -3.32
CA ASN A 309 17.13 15.57 -2.17
C ASN A 309 16.80 16.38 -0.91
N ASN A 310 16.64 17.70 -1.03
CA ASN A 310 16.24 18.54 0.11
C ASN A 310 14.85 18.17 0.62
N LEU A 311 13.91 17.86 -0.28
CA LEU A 311 12.56 17.38 0.08
C LEU A 311 12.63 16.09 0.89
N LEU A 312 13.43 15.12 0.48
CA LEU A 312 13.62 13.86 1.22
C LEU A 312 14.11 14.13 2.65
N MET A 313 15.08 15.02 2.82
CA MET A 313 15.61 15.39 4.14
C MET A 313 14.57 16.10 5.01
N VAL A 314 13.81 17.04 4.45
CA VAL A 314 12.76 17.77 5.20
C VAL A 314 11.64 16.81 5.63
N LEU A 315 11.26 15.87 4.77
CA LEU A 315 10.20 14.90 5.04
C LEU A 315 10.62 13.81 6.04
N ASP A 316 11.90 13.69 6.40
CA ASP A 316 12.36 12.84 7.51
C ASP A 316 12.16 13.50 8.90
N LEU A 317 11.78 14.78 8.93
CA LEU A 317 11.50 15.54 10.14
C LEU A 317 9.99 15.74 10.33
N GLU A 318 9.59 16.33 11.45
CA GLU A 318 8.21 16.78 11.65
C GLU A 318 7.92 17.97 10.73
N VAL A 319 6.85 17.87 9.94
CA VAL A 319 6.45 18.88 8.96
C VAL A 319 5.14 19.52 9.38
N THR A 320 5.07 20.85 9.37
CA THR A 320 3.83 21.57 9.65
C THR A 320 2.84 21.46 8.48
N PRO A 321 1.53 21.67 8.69
CA PRO A 321 0.56 21.63 7.59
C PRO A 321 0.83 22.63 6.45
N VAL A 322 1.46 23.78 6.76
CA VAL A 322 1.83 24.81 5.77
C VAL A 322 2.99 24.32 4.93
N GLU A 323 4.07 23.88 5.56
CA GLU A 323 5.23 23.31 4.87
C GLU A 323 4.83 22.12 4.02
N LEU A 324 3.99 21.21 4.54
CA LEU A 324 3.49 20.07 3.78
C LEU A 324 2.76 20.50 2.50
N CYS A 325 1.91 21.52 2.58
CA CYS A 325 1.23 22.08 1.41
C CYS A 325 2.21 22.66 0.39
N GLU A 326 3.25 23.35 0.85
CA GLU A 326 4.30 23.91 -0.02
C GLU A 326 5.11 22.81 -0.70
N LEU A 327 5.51 21.76 0.02
CA LEU A 327 6.23 20.61 -0.53
C LEU A 327 5.39 19.87 -1.59
N ILE A 328 4.11 19.64 -1.33
CA ILE A 328 3.20 19.01 -2.30
C ILE A 328 2.99 19.93 -3.51
N THR A 329 2.89 21.25 -3.30
CA THR A 329 2.77 22.22 -4.40
C THR A 329 4.00 22.17 -5.30
N TYR A 330 5.20 22.10 -4.71
CA TYR A 330 6.42 21.91 -5.48
C TYR A 330 6.40 20.59 -6.26
N MET A 331 5.99 19.48 -5.63
CA MET A 331 5.89 18.17 -6.29
C MET A 331 4.92 18.20 -7.48
N ARG A 332 3.76 18.83 -7.32
CA ARG A 332 2.80 19.01 -8.43
C ARG A 332 3.45 19.77 -9.57
N ASP A 333 4.12 20.88 -9.28
CA ASP A 333 4.71 21.74 -10.30
C ASP A 333 5.81 21.01 -11.09
N ILE A 334 6.70 20.25 -10.42
CA ILE A 334 7.78 19.53 -11.11
C ILE A 334 7.31 18.31 -11.90
N LEU A 335 6.14 17.73 -11.58
CA LEU A 335 5.57 16.61 -12.32
C LEU A 335 4.98 17.04 -13.67
N HIS A 336 4.62 18.32 -13.81
CA HIS A 336 4.25 18.92 -15.11
C HIS A 336 5.48 19.21 -15.99
N TYR A 337 6.68 19.13 -15.45
CA TYR A 337 7.92 19.39 -16.18
C TYR A 337 8.47 18.07 -16.75
N PRO A 338 9.23 18.10 -17.87
CA PRO A 338 9.70 16.87 -18.52
C PRO A 338 10.62 16.09 -17.58
N ILE A 339 10.33 14.81 -17.38
CA ILE A 339 11.18 13.87 -16.64
C ILE A 339 12.04 13.14 -17.67
N PRO A 340 13.38 13.18 -17.55
CA PRO A 340 14.26 12.63 -18.57
C PRO A 340 14.02 11.13 -18.74
N ASN A 341 13.97 10.68 -19.99
CA ASN A 341 13.91 9.27 -20.32
C ASN A 341 15.31 8.66 -20.47
N LYS A 342 15.35 7.35 -20.74
CA LYS A 342 16.59 6.60 -20.96
C LYS A 342 17.47 7.12 -22.10
N ASN A 343 16.89 7.86 -23.06
CA ASN A 343 17.59 8.48 -24.18
C ASN A 343 18.24 9.83 -23.79
N CYS A 344 17.90 10.37 -22.61
CA CYS A 344 18.45 11.61 -22.06
C CYS A 344 19.44 11.33 -20.92
N VAL A 345 19.03 10.52 -19.94
CA VAL A 345 19.78 10.22 -18.72
C VAL A 345 19.67 8.73 -18.43
N VAL A 346 20.80 8.09 -18.09
CA VAL A 346 20.84 6.67 -17.77
C VAL A 346 20.41 6.45 -16.32
N GLY A 347 19.45 5.54 -16.11
CA GLY A 347 18.95 5.15 -14.80
C GLY A 347 17.55 5.70 -14.50
N ASP A 348 17.02 5.30 -13.35
CA ASP A 348 15.65 5.61 -12.89
C ASP A 348 15.63 6.32 -11.53
N GLN A 349 16.75 6.94 -11.14
CA GLN A 349 16.92 7.54 -9.81
C GLN A 349 15.89 8.65 -9.56
N ILE A 350 15.64 9.51 -10.55
CA ILE A 350 14.70 10.61 -10.39
C ILE A 350 13.26 10.10 -10.18
N GLN A 351 12.88 9.01 -10.86
CA GLN A 351 11.58 8.35 -10.70
C GLN A 351 11.48 7.72 -9.32
N LYS A 352 12.54 7.04 -8.86
CA LYS A 352 12.63 6.46 -7.52
C LYS A 352 12.51 7.53 -6.43
N ASP A 353 13.22 8.64 -6.57
CA ASP A 353 13.19 9.76 -5.63
C ASP A 353 11.79 10.37 -5.56
N ILE A 354 11.14 10.60 -6.72
CA ILE A 354 9.76 11.09 -6.78
C ILE A 354 8.80 10.13 -6.06
N VAL A 355 8.87 8.83 -6.32
CA VAL A 355 7.99 7.83 -5.68
C VAL A 355 8.23 7.76 -4.18
N LEU A 356 9.49 7.87 -3.73
CA LEU A 356 9.85 7.89 -2.32
C LEU A 356 9.34 9.16 -1.62
N ILE A 357 9.43 10.32 -2.27
CA ILE A 357 8.86 11.57 -1.76
C ILE A 357 7.34 11.45 -1.63
N MET A 358 6.66 10.89 -2.63
CA MET A 358 5.21 10.67 -2.58
C MET A 358 4.80 9.72 -1.45
N ASP A 359 5.61 8.72 -1.11
CA ASP A 359 5.42 7.81 0.02
C ASP A 359 5.53 8.57 1.36
N LYS A 360 6.58 9.38 1.52
CA LYS A 360 6.77 10.17 2.74
C LYS A 360 5.69 11.25 2.92
N ILE A 361 5.28 11.91 1.84
CA ILE A 361 4.18 12.87 1.87
C ILE A 361 2.88 12.18 2.28
N LEU A 362 2.62 10.96 1.80
CA LEU A 362 1.47 10.17 2.24
C LEU A 362 1.49 9.96 3.75
N ASP A 363 2.62 9.54 4.32
CA ASP A 363 2.74 9.33 5.77
C ASP A 363 2.39 10.61 6.56
N HIS A 364 2.94 11.76 6.15
CA HIS A 364 2.62 13.06 6.75
C HIS A 364 1.14 13.43 6.59
N LEU A 365 0.56 13.24 5.40
CA LEU A 365 -0.87 13.49 5.17
C LEU A 365 -1.75 12.61 6.05
N MET A 366 -1.40 11.33 6.20
CA MET A 366 -2.14 10.37 7.02
C MET A 366 -2.05 10.69 8.52
N GLU A 367 -0.90 11.17 8.98
CA GLU A 367 -0.72 11.69 10.34
C GLU A 367 -1.65 12.88 10.59
N LYS A 368 -1.61 13.92 9.74
CA LYS A 368 -2.44 15.12 9.90
C LYS A 368 -3.93 14.83 9.73
N LEU A 369 -4.30 13.92 8.83
CA LEU A 369 -5.67 13.42 8.68
C LEU A 369 -6.16 12.69 9.93
N SER A 370 -5.29 11.95 10.61
CA SER A 370 -5.66 11.23 11.83
C SER A 370 -5.85 12.16 13.04
N ALA A 371 -5.16 13.30 13.06
CA ALA A 371 -5.36 14.35 14.07
C ALA A 371 -6.60 15.22 13.80
N THR A 372 -7.15 15.18 12.60
CA THR A 372 -8.25 16.06 12.16
C THR A 372 -9.60 15.40 12.37
N ARG A 373 -10.59 16.14 12.92
CA ARG A 373 -11.94 15.60 13.20
C ARG A 373 -12.89 15.66 12.00
N TYR A 374 -12.73 16.64 11.12
CA TYR A 374 -13.54 16.83 9.92
C TYR A 374 -12.69 17.49 8.82
N LEU A 375 -12.97 17.17 7.55
CA LEU A 375 -12.23 17.71 6.41
C LEU A 375 -13.10 18.64 5.58
N VAL A 376 -12.57 19.82 5.26
CA VAL A 376 -13.18 20.77 4.32
C VAL A 376 -12.27 20.87 3.10
N SER A 377 -12.83 20.84 1.88
CA SER A 377 -12.07 20.91 0.61
C SER A 377 -11.18 22.13 0.51
N ASN A 378 -11.67 23.28 0.96
CA ASN A 378 -10.94 24.56 0.94
C ASN A 378 -10.02 24.75 2.15
N SER A 379 -9.96 23.79 3.08
CA SER A 379 -8.96 23.83 4.15
C SER A 379 -7.56 23.59 3.59
N LEU A 380 -6.54 24.01 4.34
CA LEU A 380 -5.15 23.77 3.97
C LEU A 380 -4.88 22.27 3.72
N LEU A 381 -5.38 21.40 4.60
CA LEU A 381 -5.24 19.94 4.46
C LEU A 381 -6.04 19.39 3.26
N GLY A 382 -7.25 19.89 3.02
CA GLY A 382 -8.05 19.52 1.84
C GLY A 382 -7.36 19.91 0.53
N SER A 383 -6.78 21.11 0.47
CA SER A 383 -5.98 21.58 -0.66
C SER A 383 -4.74 20.72 -0.88
N SER A 384 -4.02 20.37 0.20
CA SER A 384 -2.86 19.48 0.14
C SER A 384 -3.22 18.10 -0.42
N ILE A 385 -4.34 17.52 0.03
CA ILE A 385 -4.84 16.24 -0.49
C ILE A 385 -5.17 16.33 -1.98
N ASN A 386 -5.88 17.38 -2.41
CA ASN A 386 -6.22 17.55 -3.82
C ASN A 386 -4.97 17.65 -4.71
N LYS A 387 -3.96 18.41 -4.28
CA LYS A 387 -2.68 18.50 -5.00
C LYS A 387 -1.95 17.15 -5.00
N TYR A 388 -2.00 16.41 -3.89
CA TYR A 388 -1.42 15.06 -3.83
C TYR A 388 -2.10 14.12 -4.83
N MET A 389 -3.43 14.14 -4.91
CA MET A 389 -4.18 13.34 -5.89
C MET A 389 -3.80 13.71 -7.33
N GLU A 390 -3.64 15.00 -7.63
CA GLU A 390 -3.15 15.46 -8.92
C GLU A 390 -1.76 14.88 -9.22
N CYS A 391 -0.83 14.93 -8.25
CA CYS A 391 0.48 14.29 -8.39
C CYS A 391 0.38 12.79 -8.71
N THR A 392 -0.50 12.05 -8.03
CA THR A 392 -0.68 10.61 -8.30
C THR A 392 -1.17 10.36 -9.73
N PHE A 393 -2.07 11.20 -10.24
CA PHE A 393 -2.57 11.11 -11.62
C PHE A 393 -1.46 11.42 -12.64
N LEU A 394 -0.67 12.48 -12.40
CA LEU A 394 0.45 12.86 -13.27
C LEU A 394 1.50 11.75 -13.36
N ILE A 395 1.79 11.09 -12.24
CA ILE A 395 2.73 9.96 -12.21
C ILE A 395 2.14 8.75 -12.96
N ALA A 396 0.89 8.36 -12.66
CA ALA A 396 0.26 7.21 -13.29
C ALA A 396 0.06 7.37 -14.81
N GLY A 397 -0.15 8.60 -15.28
CA GLY A 397 -0.28 8.92 -16.70
C GLY A 397 1.05 9.12 -17.43
N ASN A 398 2.18 9.01 -16.74
CA ASN A 398 3.50 9.24 -17.32
C ASN A 398 4.23 7.92 -17.57
N GLN A 399 4.47 7.63 -18.86
CA GLN A 399 5.08 6.39 -19.36
C GLN A 399 6.52 6.17 -18.88
N ILE A 400 7.15 7.18 -18.27
CA ILE A 400 8.51 7.07 -17.74
C ILE A 400 8.58 6.23 -16.46
N PHE A 401 7.49 6.14 -15.71
CA PHE A 401 7.45 5.39 -14.47
C PHE A 401 7.24 3.90 -14.78
N MET A 402 7.95 3.07 -14.03
CA MET A 402 7.82 1.62 -14.14
C MET A 402 6.46 1.16 -13.60
N LYS A 403 5.99 -0.01 -14.08
CA LYS A 403 4.67 -0.52 -13.71
C LYS A 403 4.48 -0.68 -12.20
N ASP A 404 5.49 -1.19 -11.51
CA ASP A 404 5.51 -1.35 -10.05
C ASP A 404 5.46 0.00 -9.31
N GLN A 405 6.14 1.03 -9.84
CA GLN A 405 6.08 2.39 -9.32
C GLN A 405 4.68 2.99 -9.46
N VAL A 406 4.04 2.81 -10.62
CA VAL A 406 2.66 3.26 -10.87
C VAL A 406 1.67 2.54 -9.97
N GLU A 407 1.77 1.22 -9.84
CA GLU A 407 0.92 0.42 -8.94
C GLU A 407 1.05 0.88 -7.48
N LYS A 408 2.28 1.18 -7.02
CA LYS A 408 2.53 1.72 -5.68
C LYS A 408 1.84 3.08 -5.47
N ILE A 409 1.94 3.99 -6.44
CA ILE A 409 1.30 5.32 -6.38
C ILE A 409 -0.23 5.23 -6.41
N LEU A 410 -0.79 4.31 -7.19
CA LEU A 410 -2.24 4.07 -7.21
C LEU A 410 -2.73 3.52 -5.86
N LEU A 411 -1.93 2.68 -5.19
CA LEU A 411 -2.22 2.24 -3.83
C LEU A 411 -2.21 3.42 -2.85
N PHE A 412 -1.26 4.35 -2.96
CA PHE A 412 -1.23 5.56 -2.11
C PHE A 412 -2.48 6.41 -2.25
N ARG A 413 -2.92 6.61 -3.51
CA ARG A 413 -4.18 7.30 -3.81
C ARG A 413 -5.36 6.64 -3.12
N GLN A 414 -5.51 5.32 -3.26
CA GLN A 414 -6.60 4.56 -2.64
C GLN A 414 -6.60 4.70 -1.12
N ILE A 415 -5.42 4.71 -0.49
CA ILE A 415 -5.28 4.89 0.97
C ILE A 415 -5.85 6.24 1.42
N ILE A 416 -5.52 7.33 0.72
CA ILE A 416 -6.03 8.67 1.08
C ILE A 416 -7.52 8.79 0.75
N GLU A 417 -7.95 8.36 -0.44
CA GLU A 417 -9.38 8.40 -0.83
C GLU A 417 -10.24 7.69 0.20
N TYR A 418 -9.79 6.50 0.64
CA TYR A 418 -10.46 5.79 1.71
C TYR A 418 -10.56 6.61 2.99
N LYS A 419 -9.42 7.10 3.49
CA LYS A 419 -9.35 7.85 4.75
C LYS A 419 -10.27 9.06 4.73
N VAL A 420 -10.28 9.80 3.62
CA VAL A 420 -11.12 10.99 3.42
C VAL A 420 -12.60 10.63 3.40
N ASN A 421 -12.98 9.59 2.65
CA ASN A 421 -14.38 9.16 2.52
C ASN A 421 -14.98 8.70 3.86
N HIS A 422 -14.14 8.23 4.79
CA HIS A 422 -14.54 7.70 6.08
C HIS A 422 -14.33 8.69 7.24
N MET A 423 -14.01 9.96 6.95
CA MET A 423 -14.03 10.99 8.00
C MET A 423 -15.48 11.35 8.37
N PRO A 424 -15.77 11.58 9.67
CA PRO A 424 -17.10 12.01 10.10
C PRO A 424 -17.54 13.28 9.38
N ARG A 425 -18.66 13.20 8.64
CA ARG A 425 -19.31 14.36 8.04
C ARG A 425 -20.20 15.00 9.10
N ASN A 426 -19.67 15.96 9.87
CA ASN A 426 -20.53 16.75 10.74
C ASN A 426 -21.35 17.70 9.86
N PHE A 427 -22.64 17.40 9.71
CA PHE A 427 -23.63 18.37 9.29
C PHE A 427 -23.74 19.41 10.41
N MET A 428 -23.22 20.62 10.18
CA MET A 428 -23.67 21.81 10.89
C MET A 428 -24.55 22.62 9.95
#